data_AF-A0A662R3L9-F1
#
_entry.id   AF-A0A662R3L9-F1
#
_cell.length_a   1.000
_cell.length_b   1.000
_cell.length_c   1.000
_cell.angle_alpha   90.00
_cell.angle_beta   90.00
_cell.angle_gamma   90.00
#
_symmetry.space_group_name_H-M   'P 1'
#
loop_
_entity.id
_entity.type
_entity.pdbx_description
1 polymer ?
#
loop_
_entity_poly.entity_id
_entity_poly.type
_entity_poly.pdbx_seq_one_letter_code
_entity_poly.pdbx_strand_id
1 'polypeptide(L)'
;MNQKHKPYTTGQFALTRKEYDKLLQVCGTLEDELLLKMGVAFGLRREDIVNIRIADINLDEASMTYFEKKKNRIRTVPLGANMTQLMRKYIATLPK
;
A
#
# COMPACT_ATOMS: atom_id res chain seq x y z
N MET A 1 6.49 -38.68 -18.13
CA MET A 1 5.59 -37.66 -18.73
C MET A 1 6.16 -36.28 -18.42
N ASN A 2 6.64 -35.54 -19.43
CA ASN A 2 7.15 -34.18 -19.25
C ASN A 2 5.98 -33.19 -19.13
N GLN A 3 5.69 -32.72 -17.91
CA GLN A 3 4.80 -31.55 -17.75
C GLN A 3 5.57 -30.30 -18.18
N LYS A 4 5.19 -29.74 -19.33
CA LYS A 4 5.68 -28.42 -19.76
C LYS A 4 5.13 -27.37 -18.79
N HIS A 5 6.00 -26.70 -18.04
CA HIS A 5 5.62 -25.53 -17.23
C HIS A 5 4.99 -24.47 -18.14
N LYS A 6 3.72 -24.14 -17.93
CA LYS A 6 3.09 -23.00 -18.60
C LYS A 6 3.74 -21.70 -18.10
N PRO A 7 4.08 -20.75 -18.99
CA PRO A 7 4.62 -19.47 -18.58
C PRO A 7 3.56 -18.68 -17.78
N TYR A 8 4.01 -18.01 -16.72
CA TYR A 8 3.18 -17.12 -15.92
C TYR A 8 2.70 -15.93 -16.73
N THR A 9 1.43 -15.55 -16.58
CA THR A 9 0.87 -14.34 -17.19
C THR A 9 0.61 -13.27 -16.13
N THR A 10 0.88 -12.00 -16.48
CA THR A 10 0.62 -10.86 -15.58
C THR A 10 -0.84 -10.87 -15.13
N GLY A 11 -1.05 -10.84 -13.82
CA GLY A 11 -2.40 -10.82 -13.23
C GLY A 11 -3.04 -12.19 -13.05
N GLN A 12 -2.38 -13.29 -13.45
CA GLN A 12 -2.88 -14.65 -13.24
C GLN A 12 -3.23 -14.96 -11.77
N PHE A 13 -2.48 -14.36 -10.84
CA PHE A 13 -2.69 -14.48 -9.39
C PHE A 13 -3.09 -13.14 -8.75
N ALA A 14 -3.64 -12.21 -9.54
CA ALA A 14 -4.18 -10.98 -8.97
C ALA A 14 -5.43 -11.31 -8.15
N LEU A 15 -5.55 -10.68 -7.00
CA LEU A 15 -6.74 -10.78 -6.18
C LEU A 15 -7.94 -10.16 -6.89
N THR A 16 -9.07 -10.84 -6.82
CA THR A 16 -10.36 -10.21 -7.10
C THR A 16 -10.71 -9.19 -6.03
N ARG A 17 -11.63 -8.28 -6.33
CA ARG A 17 -12.10 -7.31 -5.33
C ARG A 17 -12.66 -7.98 -4.08
N LYS A 18 -13.42 -9.07 -4.26
CA LYS A 18 -14.01 -9.85 -3.17
C LYS A 18 -12.95 -10.50 -2.28
N GLU A 19 -11.86 -11.01 -2.84
CA GLU A 19 -10.76 -11.58 -2.07
C GLU A 19 -9.99 -10.51 -1.31
N TYR A 20 -9.75 -9.36 -1.95
CA TYR A 20 -9.16 -8.21 -1.29
C TYR A 20 -10.00 -7.73 -0.09
N ASP A 21 -11.31 -7.60 -0.25
CA ASP A 21 -12.19 -7.19 0.84
C ASP A 21 -12.19 -8.21 2.00
N LYS A 22 -12.09 -9.52 1.70
CA LYS A 22 -11.91 -10.57 2.73
C LYS A 22 -10.58 -10.44 3.47
N LEU A 23 -9.49 -10.08 2.79
CA LEU A 23 -8.19 -9.87 3.45
C LEU A 23 -8.24 -8.67 4.41
N LEU A 24 -8.92 -7.59 4.03
CA LEU A 24 -9.09 -6.44 4.91
C LEU A 24 -9.89 -6.80 6.17
N GLN A 25 -10.87 -7.70 6.08
CA GLN A 25 -11.69 -8.13 7.23
C GLN A 25 -10.92 -8.91 8.30
N VAL A 26 -9.77 -9.49 7.96
CA VAL A 26 -8.95 -10.27 8.90
C VAL A 26 -7.74 -9.50 9.44
N CYS A 27 -7.58 -8.22 9.07
CA CYS A 27 -6.53 -7.38 9.62
C CYS A 27 -6.77 -7.18 11.12
N GLY A 28 -5.77 -7.52 11.94
CA GLY A 28 -5.89 -7.42 13.40
C GLY A 28 -5.62 -6.01 13.92
N THR A 29 -4.95 -5.18 13.12
CA THR A 29 -4.51 -3.85 13.50
C THR A 29 -4.79 -2.83 12.41
N LEU A 30 -4.78 -1.55 12.80
CA LEU A 30 -4.94 -0.43 11.89
C LEU A 30 -3.75 -0.33 10.91
N GLU A 31 -2.58 -0.68 11.42
CA GLU A 31 -1.31 -0.80 10.71
C GLU A 31 -1.43 -1.77 9.53
N ASP A 32 -1.91 -3.00 9.79
CA ASP A 32 -2.07 -4.03 8.76
C ASP A 32 -3.01 -3.58 7.65
N GLU A 33 -4.16 -3.02 8.04
CA GLU A 33 -5.17 -2.52 7.11
C GLU A 33 -4.61 -1.38 6.24
N LEU A 34 -3.91 -0.42 6.87
CA LEU A 34 -3.32 0.72 6.18
C LEU A 34 -2.23 0.27 5.20
N LEU A 35 -1.35 -0.65 5.59
CA LEU A 35 -0.28 -1.18 4.73
C LEU A 35 -0.85 -1.86 3.48
N LEU A 36 -1.86 -2.72 3.64
CA LEU A 36 -2.51 -3.39 2.50
C LEU A 36 -3.21 -2.40 1.58
N LYS A 37 -3.96 -1.45 2.15
CA LYS A 37 -4.65 -0.40 1.39
C LYS A 37 -3.67 0.46 0.59
N MET A 38 -2.54 0.86 1.17
CA MET A 38 -1.52 1.64 0.47
C MET A 38 -0.88 0.85 -0.68
N GLY A 39 -0.54 -0.41 -0.45
CA GLY A 39 0.03 -1.28 -1.47
C GLY A 39 -0.88 -1.40 -2.69
N VAL A 40 -2.17 -1.62 -2.47
CA VAL A 40 -3.17 -1.74 -3.55
C VAL A 40 -3.48 -0.40 -4.21
N ALA A 41 -3.65 0.68 -3.44
CA ALA A 41 -4.06 1.98 -3.99
C ALA A 41 -2.96 2.64 -4.84
N PHE A 42 -1.69 2.51 -4.45
CA PHE A 42 -0.59 3.25 -5.07
C PHE A 42 0.37 2.36 -5.88
N GLY A 43 0.16 1.03 -5.84
CA GLY A 43 1.00 0.05 -6.52
C GLY A 43 2.42 0.01 -5.97
N LEU A 44 2.57 0.25 -4.66
CA LEU A 44 3.87 0.33 -4.00
C LEU A 44 4.50 -1.06 -3.92
N ARG A 45 5.81 -1.13 -4.14
CA ARG A 45 6.57 -2.35 -3.84
C ARG A 45 6.80 -2.39 -2.35
N ARG A 46 6.87 -3.60 -1.78
CA ARG A 46 7.14 -3.81 -0.36
C ARG A 46 8.36 -3.01 0.13
N GLU A 47 9.43 -2.95 -0.67
CA GLU A 47 10.62 -2.17 -0.33
C GLU A 47 10.37 -0.65 -0.32
N ASP A 48 9.47 -0.14 -1.16
CA ASP A 48 9.12 1.28 -1.16
C ASP A 48 8.29 1.59 0.10
N ILE A 49 7.28 0.76 0.42
CA ILE A 49 6.38 0.94 1.57
C ILE A 49 7.14 1.06 2.89
N VAL A 50 8.07 0.14 3.16
CA VAL A 50 8.80 0.09 4.44
C VAL A 50 9.75 1.28 4.64
N ASN A 51 10.03 2.05 3.60
CA ASN A 51 10.91 3.21 3.65
C ASN A 51 10.16 4.55 3.69
N ILE A 52 8.83 4.54 3.63
CA ILE A 52 8.01 5.75 3.77
C ILE A 52 8.06 6.20 5.23
N ARG A 53 8.41 7.47 5.45
CA ARG A 53 8.41 8.08 6.78
C ARG A 53 7.11 8.85 6.99
N ILE A 54 6.71 9.00 8.24
CA ILE A 54 5.55 9.84 8.60
C ILE A 54 5.75 11.28 8.09
N ALA A 55 6.99 11.78 8.15
CA ALA A 55 7.35 13.11 7.64
C ALA A 55 7.14 13.28 6.12
N ASP A 56 7.05 12.18 5.36
CA ASP A 56 6.80 12.24 3.92
C ASP A 56 5.30 12.30 3.57
N ILE A 57 4.43 12.27 4.58
CA ILE A 57 2.97 12.31 4.46
C ILE A 57 2.47 13.69 4.87
N ASN A 58 1.95 14.46 3.91
CA ASN A 58 1.28 15.73 4.17
C ASN A 58 -0.23 15.49 4.22
N LEU A 59 -0.78 15.40 5.43
CA LEU A 59 -2.21 15.14 5.63
C LEU A 59 -3.11 16.35 5.34
N ASP A 60 -2.54 17.56 5.29
CA ASP A 60 -3.29 18.79 5.02
C ASP A 60 -3.43 19.03 3.53
N GLU A 61 -2.37 18.76 2.77
CA GLU A 61 -2.40 18.71 1.30
C GLU A 61 -2.93 17.37 0.74
N ALA A 62 -3.22 16.41 1.63
CA ALA A 62 -3.60 15.05 1.29
C ALA A 62 -2.66 14.45 0.22
N SER A 63 -1.35 14.48 0.49
CA SER A 63 -0.32 13.97 -0.41
C SER A 63 0.73 13.15 0.35
N MET A 64 1.39 12.25 -0.37
CA MET A 64 2.50 11.47 0.16
C MET A 64 3.61 11.43 -0.87
N THR A 65 4.84 11.69 -0.41
CA THR A 65 6.04 11.60 -1.23
C THR A 65 6.85 10.38 -0.82
N TYR A 66 7.48 9.69 -1.76
CA TYR A 66 8.37 8.58 -1.45
C TYR A 66 9.42 8.40 -2.54
N PHE A 67 10.50 7.71 -2.21
CA PHE A 67 11.51 7.31 -3.17
C PHE A 67 11.15 5.95 -3.79
N GLU A 68 10.83 5.93 -5.09
CA GLU A 68 10.56 4.69 -5.83
C GLU A 68 11.90 4.08 -6.29
N LYS A 69 12.40 3.11 -5.53
CA LYS A 69 13.77 2.60 -5.69
C LYS A 69 14.01 1.98 -7.07
N LYS A 70 13.06 1.17 -7.56
CA LYS A 70 13.18 0.53 -8.88
C LYS A 70 13.37 1.52 -10.03
N LYS A 71 12.78 2.71 -9.92
CA LYS A 71 12.84 3.76 -10.97
C LYS A 71 13.79 4.89 -10.62
N ASN A 72 14.47 4.81 -9.48
CA ASN A 72 15.40 5.81 -8.98
C ASN A 72 14.84 7.24 -9.06
N ARG A 73 13.65 7.46 -8.50
CA ARG A 73 12.97 8.75 -8.55
C ARG A 73 12.17 9.05 -7.29
N ILE A 74 11.99 10.34 -7.01
CA ILE A 74 11.02 10.81 -6.02
C ILE A 74 9.66 10.86 -6.71
N ARG A 75 8.63 10.33 -6.05
CA ARG A 75 7.26 10.33 -6.53
C ARG A 75 6.34 10.86 -5.44
N THR A 76 5.49 11.80 -5.82
CA THR A 76 4.39 12.28 -4.98
C THR A 76 3.08 11.71 -5.51
N VAL A 77 2.24 11.21 -4.62
CA VAL A 77 0.91 10.67 -4.94
C VAL A 77 -0.16 11.36 -4.10
N PRO A 78 -1.34 11.67 -4.66
CA PRO A 78 -2.45 12.21 -3.89
C PRO A 78 -3.08 11.11 -3.03
N LEU A 79 -3.51 11.48 -1.83
CA LEU A 79 -4.23 10.65 -0.88
C LEU A 79 -5.73 10.93 -0.99
N GLY A 80 -6.53 9.91 -1.24
CA GLY A 80 -7.99 10.04 -1.18
C GLY A 80 -8.46 10.26 0.26
N ALA A 81 -9.62 10.90 0.46
CA ALA A 81 -10.16 11.25 1.77
C ALA A 81 -10.18 10.09 2.77
N ASN A 82 -10.57 8.88 2.32
CA ASN A 82 -10.58 7.68 3.16
C ASN A 82 -9.17 7.28 3.62
N MET A 83 -8.16 7.41 2.74
CA MET A 83 -6.77 7.10 3.07
C MET A 83 -6.22 8.13 4.06
N THR A 84 -6.46 9.42 3.80
CA THR A 84 -6.06 10.51 4.70
C THR A 84 -6.63 10.32 6.09
N GLN A 85 -7.91 9.95 6.20
CA GLN A 85 -8.54 9.70 7.50
C GLN A 85 -7.95 8.47 8.20
N LEU A 86 -7.63 7.41 7.46
CA LEU A 86 -7.00 6.21 8.01
C LEU A 86 -5.60 6.50 8.54
N MET A 87 -4.80 7.26 7.78
CA MET A 87 -3.47 7.72 8.21
C MET A 87 -3.55 8.63 9.44
N ARG A 88 -4.52 9.56 9.50
CA ARG A 88 -4.77 10.39 10.69
C ARG A 88 -5.05 9.54 11.93
N LYS A 89 -5.92 8.52 11.79
CA LYS A 89 -6.22 7.59 12.89
C LYS A 89 -4.97 6.82 13.32
N TYR A 90 -4.16 6.36 12.37
CA TYR A 90 -2.94 5.61 12.68
C TYR A 90 -1.89 6.48 13.37
N ILE A 91 -1.63 7.68 12.87
CA ILE A 91 -0.66 8.59 13.51
C ILE A 91 -1.09 8.94 14.94
N ALA A 92 -2.39 9.00 15.22
CA ALA A 92 -2.91 9.23 16.57
C ALA A 92 -2.70 8.07 17.55
N THR A 93 -2.40 6.85 17.08
CA THR A 93 -2.07 5.71 17.95
C THR A 93 -0.58 5.65 18.34
N LEU A 94 0.26 6.46 17.71
CA LEU A 94 1.70 6.45 17.95
C LEU A 94 2.05 7.11 19.29
N PRO A 95 3.08 6.60 20.00
CA PRO A 95 3.58 7.24 21.23
C PRO A 95 4.12 8.65 20.93
N LYS A 96 3.93 9.56 21.89
CA LYS A 96 4.39 10.95 21.83
C LYS A 96 5.76 11.13 22.47
#